data_AF-A0A1Y6ITQ9-F1
#
_entry.id   AF-A0A1Y6ITQ9-F1
#
_cell.length_a   1.000
_cell.length_b   1.000
_cell.length_c   1.000
_cell.angle_alpha   90.00
_cell.angle_beta   90.00
_cell.angle_gamma   90.00
#
_symmetry.space_group_name_H-M   'P 1'
#
loop_
_entity.id
_entity.type
_entity.pdbx_description
1 polymer ?
#
loop_
_entity_poly.entity_id
_entity_poly.type
_entity_poly.pdbx_seq_one_letter_code
_entity_poly.pdbx_strand_id
1 'polypeptide(L)'
;MDTIYQINQLVSKTGETLYNVPAEPYILYEMGFGEDEAAQLCHDAIHVAKWEQVRVKRDTLITRSDWTQMPDVSLTDEQKQAFVAYRQTLRDIPQNYTDPDDVIWPELPVTESSLA
;
A
#
# COMPACT_ATOMS: atom_id res chain seq x y z
N MET A 1 16.33 0.24 -12.90
CA MET A 1 16.54 -0.17 -11.50
C MET A 1 15.45 -1.17 -11.22
N ASP A 2 15.77 -2.45 -11.18
CA ASP A 2 14.79 -3.46 -10.79
C ASP A 2 14.45 -3.25 -9.31
N THR A 3 13.16 -3.13 -9.00
CA THR A 3 12.72 -3.00 -7.62
C THR A 3 13.02 -4.31 -6.90
N ILE A 4 13.95 -4.28 -5.96
CA ILE A 4 14.30 -5.45 -5.14
C ILE A 4 13.25 -5.56 -4.04
N TYR A 5 12.39 -6.57 -4.14
CA TYR A 5 11.42 -6.91 -3.09
C TYR A 5 12.12 -7.68 -1.96
N GLN A 6 11.56 -7.60 -0.75
CA GLN A 6 12.12 -8.26 0.43
C GLN A 6 11.08 -9.10 1.14
N ILE A 7 11.47 -10.31 1.53
CA ILE A 7 10.75 -11.16 2.47
C ILE A 7 11.09 -10.67 3.87
N ASN A 8 10.11 -10.08 4.56
CA ASN A 8 10.30 -9.49 5.88
C ASN A 8 10.78 -10.51 6.92
N GLN A 9 10.30 -11.75 6.83
CA GLN A 9 10.69 -12.85 7.70
C GLN A 9 10.65 -14.17 6.93
N LEU A 10 11.75 -14.92 6.96
CA LEU A 10 11.89 -16.22 6.30
C LEU A 10 12.56 -17.22 7.26
N VAL A 11 12.01 -18.43 7.37
CA VAL A 11 12.68 -19.54 8.08
C VAL A 11 13.45 -20.35 7.05
N SER A 12 14.78 -20.38 7.17
CA SER A 12 15.66 -21.14 6.29
C SER A 12 15.46 -22.65 6.43
N LYS A 13 15.97 -23.43 5.47
CA LYS A 13 15.98 -24.90 5.57
C LYS A 13 16.82 -25.45 6.73
N THR A 14 17.73 -24.64 7.29
CA THR A 14 18.51 -24.97 8.49
C THR A 14 17.76 -24.66 9.79
N GLY A 15 16.58 -24.02 9.71
CA GLY A 15 15.75 -23.63 10.86
C GLY A 15 16.07 -22.25 11.43
N GLU A 16 16.93 -21.46 10.77
CA GLU A 16 17.23 -20.09 11.17
C GLU A 16 16.18 -19.10 10.66
N THR A 17 15.76 -18.18 11.52
CA THR A 17 14.89 -17.07 11.13
C THR A 17 15.73 -15.91 10.59
N LEU A 18 15.49 -15.53 9.35
CA LEU A 18 16.12 -14.41 8.67
C LEU A 18 15.11 -13.29 8.44
N TYR A 19 15.61 -12.06 8.42
CA TYR A 19 14.81 -10.85 8.23
C TYR A 19 15.31 -10.07 7.02
N ASN A 20 14.38 -9.42 6.32
CA ASN A 20 14.66 -8.58 5.14
C ASN A 20 15.46 -9.32 4.05
N VAL A 21 15.12 -10.59 3.82
CA VAL A 21 15.78 -11.42 2.80
C VAL A 21 15.34 -10.93 1.42
N PRO A 22 16.25 -10.68 0.47
CA PRO A 22 15.83 -10.31 -0.88
C PRO A 22 14.97 -11.41 -1.50
N ALA A 23 13.82 -11.03 -2.06
CA ALA A 23 12.88 -11.91 -2.73
C ALA A 23 13.38 -12.23 -4.14
N GLU A 24 14.59 -12.81 -4.23
CA GLU A 24 15.21 -13.22 -5.47
C GLU A 24 15.29 -14.75 -5.53
N PRO A 25 14.79 -15.38 -6.61
CA PRO A 25 14.80 -16.83 -6.73
C PRO A 25 16.19 -17.44 -6.55
N TYR A 26 17.22 -16.79 -7.09
CA TYR A 26 18.60 -17.27 -7.00
C TYR A 26 19.08 -17.42 -5.53
N ILE A 27 18.81 -16.42 -4.69
CA ILE A 27 19.17 -16.45 -3.26
C ILE A 27 18.41 -17.56 -2.54
N LEU A 28 17.13 -17.73 -2.84
CA LEU A 28 16.31 -18.78 -2.24
C LEU A 28 16.81 -20.19 -2.66
N TYR A 29 17.28 -20.35 -3.89
CA TYR A 29 17.90 -21.61 -4.34
C TYR A 29 19.20 -21.90 -3.60
N GLU A 30 20.07 -20.89 -3.40
CA GLU A 30 21.29 -21.06 -2.60
C GLU A 30 20.96 -21.45 -1.14
N MET A 31 19.82 -20.98 -0.62
CA MET A 31 19.32 -21.34 0.70
C MET A 31 18.64 -22.73 0.77
N GLY A 32 18.53 -23.43 -0.37
CA GLY A 32 17.97 -24.78 -0.46
C GLY A 32 16.45 -24.84 -0.63
N PHE A 33 15.78 -23.74 -1.00
CA PHE A 33 14.37 -23.77 -1.40
C PHE A 33 14.22 -24.33 -2.81
N GLY A 34 13.11 -25.05 -3.05
CA GLY A 34 12.76 -25.52 -4.39
C GLY A 34 12.23 -24.40 -5.29
N GLU A 35 12.07 -24.70 -6.59
CA GLU A 35 11.52 -23.76 -7.59
C GLU A 35 10.14 -23.21 -7.20
N ASP A 36 9.19 -24.11 -6.91
CA ASP A 36 7.82 -23.73 -6.54
C ASP A 36 7.77 -22.93 -5.22
N GLU A 37 8.59 -23.33 -4.24
CA GLU A 37 8.66 -22.64 -2.94
C GLU A 37 9.23 -21.23 -3.10
N ALA A 38 10.32 -21.08 -3.86
CA ALA A 38 10.93 -19.79 -4.12
C ALA A 38 9.98 -18.86 -4.90
N ALA A 39 9.29 -19.40 -5.91
CA ALA A 39 8.29 -18.66 -6.67
C ALA A 39 7.17 -18.13 -5.75
N GLN A 40 6.66 -18.97 -4.84
CA GLN A 40 5.62 -18.57 -3.89
C GLN A 40 6.14 -17.50 -2.91
N LEU A 41 7.34 -17.67 -2.34
CA LEU A 41 7.93 -16.70 -1.43
C LEU A 41 8.14 -15.34 -2.09
N CYS A 42 8.61 -15.33 -3.35
CA CYS A 42 8.75 -14.11 -4.13
C CYS A 42 7.40 -13.46 -4.41
N HIS A 43 6.39 -14.24 -4.80
CA HIS A 43 5.03 -13.76 -5.01
C HIS A 43 4.46 -13.11 -3.76
N ASP A 44 4.58 -13.76 -2.60
CA ASP A 44 4.10 -13.26 -1.32
C ASP A 44 4.82 -11.96 -0.92
N ALA A 45 6.14 -11.89 -1.10
CA ALA A 45 6.91 -10.68 -0.83
C ALA A 45 6.49 -9.51 -1.71
N ILE A 46 6.25 -9.76 -3.01
CA ILE A 46 5.73 -8.75 -3.94
C ILE A 46 4.34 -8.28 -3.49
N HIS A 47 3.46 -9.23 -3.16
CA HIS A 47 2.10 -8.92 -2.72
C HIS A 47 2.09 -8.05 -1.46
N VAL A 48 2.89 -8.40 -0.45
CA VAL A 48 3.07 -7.60 0.78
C VAL A 48 3.61 -6.20 0.46
N ALA A 49 4.64 -6.10 -0.39
CA ALA A 49 5.23 -4.82 -0.75
C ALA A 49 4.24 -3.92 -1.52
N LYS A 50 3.40 -4.48 -2.39
CA LYS A 50 2.34 -3.72 -3.07
C LYS A 50 1.30 -3.20 -2.08
N TRP A 51 0.89 -4.01 -1.11
CA TRP A 51 0.01 -3.56 -0.04
C TRP A 51 0.61 -2.43 0.79
N GLU A 52 1.92 -2.48 1.06
CA GLU A 52 2.60 -1.38 1.74
C GLU A 52 2.56 -0.11 0.90
N GLN A 53 2.79 -0.20 -0.42
CA GLN A 53 2.66 0.95 -1.33
C GLN A 53 1.23 1.53 -1.32
N VAL A 54 0.20 0.67 -1.30
CA VAL A 54 -1.20 1.11 -1.16
C VAL A 54 -1.38 1.86 0.16
N ARG A 55 -0.89 1.34 1.29
CA ARG A 55 -1.01 2.00 2.60
C ARG A 55 -0.29 3.36 2.62
N VAL A 56 0.92 3.43 2.08
CA VAL A 56 1.68 4.70 1.95
C VAL A 56 0.93 5.73 1.10
N LYS A 57 0.37 5.30 -0.04
CA LYS A 57 -0.44 6.18 -0.90
C LYS A 57 -1.70 6.66 -0.19
N ARG A 58 -2.42 5.78 0.51
CA ARG A 58 -3.58 6.13 1.34
C ARG A 58 -3.21 7.18 2.37
N ASP A 59 -2.14 6.97 3.13
CA ASP A 59 -1.72 7.88 4.20
C ASP A 59 -1.30 9.24 3.64
N THR A 60 -0.67 9.26 2.46
CA THR A 60 -0.37 10.48 1.73
C THR A 60 -1.64 11.26 1.33
N LEU A 61 -2.66 10.58 0.80
CA LEU A 61 -3.91 11.22 0.38
C LEU A 61 -4.75 11.72 1.57
N ILE A 62 -4.77 10.97 2.68
CA ILE A 62 -5.39 11.41 3.93
C ILE A 62 -4.66 12.65 4.45
N THR A 63 -3.32 12.63 4.50
CA THR A 63 -2.53 13.78 4.97
C THR A 63 -2.76 15.02 4.08
N ARG A 64 -2.80 14.85 2.76
CA ARG A 64 -3.05 15.95 1.80
C ARG A 64 -4.45 16.57 1.92
N SER A 65 -5.42 15.83 2.44
CA SER A 65 -6.78 16.31 2.67
C SER A 65 -7.04 16.72 4.12
N ASP A 66 -6.03 16.72 4.99
CA ASP A 66 -6.22 16.95 6.43
C ASP A 66 -6.69 18.37 6.78
N TRP A 67 -6.20 19.36 6.04
CA TRP A 67 -6.61 20.76 6.16
C TRP A 67 -8.12 20.97 5.99
N THR A 68 -8.81 20.10 5.25
CA THR A 68 -10.27 20.18 5.01
C THR A 68 -11.11 19.84 6.24
N GLN A 69 -10.50 19.22 7.26
CA GLN A 69 -11.17 18.82 8.50
C GLN A 69 -11.06 19.91 9.58
N MET A 70 -10.34 21.00 9.32
CA MET A 70 -10.20 22.11 10.27
C MET A 70 -11.47 22.97 10.32
N PRO A 71 -11.86 23.48 11.51
CA PRO A 71 -13.08 24.28 11.65
C PRO A 71 -13.00 25.62 10.90
N ASP A 72 -11.81 26.21 10.77
CA ASP A 72 -11.56 27.52 10.14
C ASP A 72 -11.46 27.48 8.61
N VAL A 73 -11.75 26.32 7.99
CA VAL A 73 -11.65 26.17 6.55
C VAL A 73 -12.85 26.80 5.83
N SER A 74 -12.59 27.59 4.80
CA SER A 74 -13.59 28.23 3.93
C SER A 74 -14.23 27.24 2.93
N LEU A 75 -14.63 26.05 3.40
CA LEU A 75 -15.37 25.07 2.61
C LEU A 75 -16.86 25.16 2.93
N THR A 76 -17.71 24.97 1.91
CA THR A 76 -19.15 24.78 2.13
C THR A 76 -19.41 23.46 2.85
N ASP A 77 -20.61 23.31 3.41
CA ASP A 77 -20.99 22.08 4.10
C ASP A 77 -20.99 20.88 3.14
N GLU A 78 -21.38 21.08 1.88
CA GLU A 78 -21.32 20.05 0.83
C GLU A 78 -19.89 19.62 0.54
N GLN A 79 -18.95 20.57 0.45
CA GLN A 79 -17.53 20.26 0.24
C GLN A 79 -16.94 19.51 1.43
N LYS A 80 -17.27 19.90 2.66
CA LYS A 80 -16.85 19.18 3.87
C LYS A 80 -17.37 17.75 3.86
N GLN A 81 -18.65 17.54 3.53
CA GLN A 81 -19.23 16.20 3.41
C GLN A 81 -18.54 15.37 2.32
N ALA A 82 -18.20 15.97 1.17
CA ALA A 82 -17.47 15.29 0.12
C ALA A 82 -16.07 14.84 0.58
N PHE A 83 -15.34 15.67 1.34
CA PHE A 83 -14.06 15.27 1.93
C PHE A 83 -14.18 14.20 3.02
N VAL A 84 -15.25 14.23 3.82
CA VAL A 84 -15.54 13.16 4.79
C VAL A 84 -15.75 11.83 4.06
N ALA A 85 -16.59 11.81 3.02
CA ALA A 85 -16.83 10.62 2.20
C ALA A 85 -15.54 10.13 1.51
N TYR A 86 -14.77 11.05 0.89
CA TYR A 86 -13.48 10.76 0.27
C TYR A 86 -12.51 10.08 1.25
N ARG A 87 -12.32 10.66 2.45
CA ARG A 87 -11.42 10.11 3.47
C ARG A 87 -11.92 8.78 4.02
N GLN A 88 -13.23 8.57 4.09
CA GLN A 88 -13.80 7.29 4.48
C GLN A 88 -13.46 6.22 3.44
N THR A 89 -13.73 6.49 2.15
CA THR A 89 -13.37 5.58 1.06
C THR A 89 -11.88 5.22 1.07
N LEU A 90 -10.99 6.19 1.31
CA LEU A 90 -9.55 5.91 1.44
C LEU A 90 -9.21 4.95 2.59
N ARG A 91 -9.84 5.12 3.76
CA ARG A 91 -9.60 4.24 4.92
C ARG A 91 -10.10 2.83 4.68
N ASP A 92 -11.17 2.69 3.91
CA ASP A 92 -11.80 1.39 3.64
C ASP A 92 -11.06 0.59 2.56
N ILE A 93 -10.12 1.19 1.81
CA ILE A 93 -9.35 0.50 0.77
C ILE A 93 -8.74 -0.83 1.25
N PRO A 94 -7.94 -0.91 2.33
CA PRO A 94 -7.34 -2.18 2.73
C PRO A 94 -8.33 -3.24 3.22
N GLN A 95 -9.59 -2.87 3.45
CA GLN A 95 -10.65 -3.79 3.88
C GLN A 95 -11.55 -4.23 2.72
N ASN A 96 -11.67 -3.39 1.68
CA ASN A 96 -12.56 -3.61 0.55
C ASN A 96 -11.90 -4.34 -0.63
N TYR A 97 -10.57 -4.43 -0.66
CA TYR A 97 -9.83 -5.09 -1.73
C TYR A 97 -9.04 -6.28 -1.20
N THR A 98 -9.02 -7.36 -1.96
CA THR A 98 -8.19 -8.55 -1.70
C THR A 98 -6.88 -8.53 -2.47
N ASP A 99 -6.83 -7.82 -3.59
CA ASP A 99 -5.65 -7.64 -4.43
C ASP A 99 -5.24 -6.14 -4.45
N PRO A 100 -3.98 -5.80 -4.18
CA PRO A 100 -3.51 -4.42 -4.24
C PRO A 100 -3.51 -3.83 -5.65
N ASP A 101 -3.47 -4.64 -6.72
CA ASP A 101 -3.52 -4.17 -8.11
C ASP A 101 -4.93 -3.73 -8.53
N ASP A 102 -5.97 -4.24 -7.85
CA ASP A 102 -7.38 -3.92 -8.12
C ASP A 102 -7.85 -2.63 -7.43
N VAL A 103 -7.01 -1.99 -6.61
CA VAL A 103 -7.38 -0.83 -5.80
C VAL A 103 -7.75 0.36 -6.69
N ILE A 104 -9.03 0.71 -6.67
CA ILE A 104 -9.55 1.94 -7.29
C ILE A 104 -9.51 3.07 -6.27
N TRP A 105 -8.80 4.14 -6.62
CA TRP A 105 -8.63 5.32 -5.78
C TRP A 105 -9.76 6.32 -6.01
N PRO A 106 -10.39 6.87 -4.95
CA PRO A 106 -11.39 7.91 -5.11
C PRO A 106 -10.76 9.18 -5.71
N GLU A 107 -11.53 9.88 -6.52
CA GLU A 107 -11.12 11.18 -7.04
C GLU A 107 -11.13 12.24 -5.94
N LEU A 108 -10.18 13.17 -6.00
CA LEU A 108 -10.11 14.27 -5.03
C LEU A 108 -11.34 15.19 -5.22
N PRO A 109 -12.09 15.50 -4.15
CA PRO A 109 -13.21 16.44 -4.24
C PRO A 109 -12.72 17.80 -4.74
N VAL A 110 -13.47 18.40 -5.67
CA VAL A 110 -13.17 19.73 -6.18
C VAL A 110 -13.42 20.78 -5.09
N THR A 111 -12.35 21.48 -4.72
CA THR A 111 -12.44 22.77 -4.04
C THR A 111 -12.36 23.83 -5.14
N GLU A 112 -13.31 24.76 -5.18
CA GLU A 112 -13.42 25.86 -6.17
C GLU A 112 -12.08 26.60 -6.47
N SER A 113 -11.07 26.47 -5.60
CA SER A 113 -9.71 27.01 -5.78
C SER A 113 -8.83 26.32 -6.85
N SER A 114 -9.29 25.29 -7.55
CA SER A 114 -8.50 24.61 -8.62
C SER A 114 -8.65 25.24 -10.01
N LEU A 115 -9.43 26.31 -10.17
CA LEU A 115 -9.58 27.07 -11.41
C LEU A 115 -9.09 28.51 -11.21
N ALA A 116 -7.77 28.70 -11.15
CA ALA A 116 -7.14 30.02 -11.23
C ALA A 116 -5.82 29.93 -12.00
#